data_AF-A0A4Q2KQY0-F1
#
_entry.id   AF-A0A4Q2KQY0-F1
#
_cell.length_a   1.000
_cell.length_b   1.000
_cell.length_c   1.000
_cell.angle_alpha   90.00
_cell.angle_beta   90.00
_cell.angle_gamma   90.00
#
_symmetry.space_group_name_H-M   'P 1'
#
loop_
_entity.id
_entity.type
_entity.pdbx_description
1 polymer ?
#
loop_
_entity_poly.entity_id
_entity_poly.type
_entity_poly.pdbx_seq_one_letter_code
_entity_poly.pdbx_strand_id
1 'polypeptide(L)'
;MTTAPAPVSGAVGDIEHRIEAAVPRLTPQEQRVAEFILDHVSELAVYNSSELAGMSGVSKATVSRLYRRLGFASSHEVREHVLARRSAGTPLGAAGAPAASPE
;
A
#
# COMPACT_ATOMS: atom_id res chain seq x y z
N MET A 1 19.85 -9.12 -19.08
CA MET A 1 18.70 -9.40 -18.20
C MET A 1 19.23 -9.54 -16.77
N THR A 2 19.32 -8.46 -16.01
CA THR A 2 19.56 -8.56 -14.57
C THR A 2 18.94 -7.35 -13.90
N THR A 3 17.99 -7.57 -12.99
CA THR A 3 18.15 -7.04 -11.64
C THR A 3 17.19 -7.76 -10.70
N ALA A 4 17.78 -8.55 -9.81
CA ALA A 4 17.41 -8.70 -8.41
C ALA A 4 18.77 -8.75 -7.67
N PRO A 5 18.89 -8.40 -6.38
CA PRO A 5 17.87 -8.00 -5.39
C PRO A 5 18.22 -6.69 -4.64
N ALA A 6 17.24 -6.01 -4.02
CA ALA A 6 17.50 -4.87 -3.14
C ALA A 6 16.81 -5.07 -1.77
N PRO A 7 17.40 -4.53 -0.69
CA PRO A 7 17.51 -5.16 0.62
C PRO A 7 16.27 -5.00 1.50
N VAL A 8 16.01 -6.00 2.33
CA VAL A 8 15.13 -5.94 3.49
C VAL A 8 15.72 -5.03 4.58
N SER A 9 15.75 -3.72 4.35
CA SER A 9 16.16 -2.73 5.34
C SER A 9 15.49 -1.39 5.04
N GLY A 10 14.15 -1.38 5.06
CA GLY A 10 13.46 -0.16 4.64
C GLY A 10 11.95 -0.13 4.50
N ALA A 11 11.16 -1.14 4.89
CA ALA A 11 9.73 -1.36 4.58
C ALA A 11 8.66 -0.21 4.47
N VAL A 12 8.94 1.08 4.73
CA VAL A 12 8.13 2.26 4.30
C VAL A 12 8.79 2.90 3.07
N GLY A 13 10.13 3.05 3.11
CA GLY A 13 10.93 3.35 1.93
C GLY A 13 10.81 2.30 0.81
N ASP A 14 10.49 1.04 1.11
CA ASP A 14 10.25 0.04 0.06
C ASP A 14 8.97 0.31 -0.74
N ILE A 15 7.87 0.73 -0.11
CA ILE A 15 6.63 1.03 -0.84
C ILE A 15 6.74 2.36 -1.58
N GLU A 16 7.35 3.38 -0.94
CA GLU A 16 7.62 4.68 -1.56
C GLU A 16 8.50 4.52 -2.79
N HIS A 17 9.62 3.80 -2.66
CA HIS A 17 10.55 3.57 -3.77
C HIS A 17 9.91 2.76 -4.92
N ARG A 18 9.08 1.76 -4.59
CA ARG A 18 8.32 1.02 -5.62
C ARG A 18 7.32 1.91 -6.34
N ILE A 19 6.68 2.83 -5.61
CA ILE A 19 5.75 3.79 -6.20
C ILE A 19 6.51 4.71 -7.14
N GLU A 20 7.57 5.38 -6.68
CA GLU A 20 8.40 6.28 -7.49
C GLU A 20 8.92 5.60 -8.75
N ALA A 21 9.40 4.35 -8.65
CA ALA A 21 9.85 3.57 -9.78
C ALA A 21 8.72 3.19 -10.76
N ALA A 22 7.49 3.07 -10.26
CA ALA A 22 6.30 2.76 -11.06
C ALA A 22 5.66 4.00 -11.67
N VAL A 23 5.77 5.19 -11.06
CA VAL A 23 5.18 6.48 -11.52
C VAL A 23 5.24 6.69 -13.04
N PRO A 24 6.39 6.53 -13.73
CA PRO A 24 6.46 6.76 -15.19
C PRO A 24 5.62 5.78 -16.02
N ARG A 25 5.14 4.69 -15.43
CA ARG A 25 4.30 3.66 -16.06
C ARG A 25 2.85 3.68 -15.59
N LEU A 26 2.50 4.59 -14.66
CA LEU A 26 1.16 4.73 -14.11
C LEU A 26 0.31 5.64 -14.99
N THR A 27 -0.98 5.31 -15.10
CA THR A 27 -1.99 6.20 -15.67
C THR A 27 -2.26 7.41 -14.76
N PRO A 28 -2.88 8.51 -15.24
CA PRO A 28 -3.16 9.68 -14.41
C PRO A 28 -3.98 9.37 -13.14
N GLN A 29 -4.89 8.39 -13.21
CA GLN A 29 -5.66 7.96 -12.04
C GLN A 29 -4.80 7.15 -11.06
N GLU A 30 -3.92 6.29 -11.57
CA GLU A 30 -2.98 5.53 -10.73
C GLU A 30 -1.96 6.46 -10.07
N GLN A 31 -1.49 7.49 -10.78
CA GLN A 31 -0.60 8.52 -10.22
C GLN A 31 -1.27 9.27 -9.07
N ARG A 32 -2.54 9.65 -9.21
CA ARG A 32 -3.29 10.33 -8.14
C ARG A 32 -3.37 9.51 -6.85
N VAL A 33 -3.64 8.20 -6.96
CA VAL A 33 -3.63 7.35 -5.76
C VAL A 33 -2.21 7.06 -5.27
N ALA A 34 -1.22 6.94 -6.16
CA ALA A 34 0.18 6.81 -5.76
C ALA A 34 0.68 8.01 -4.95
N GLU A 35 0.40 9.22 -5.42
CA GLU A 35 0.73 10.48 -4.74
C GLU A 35 0.04 10.56 -3.37
N PHE A 36 -1.24 10.20 -3.30
CA PHE A 36 -1.96 10.11 -2.03
C PHE A 36 -1.31 9.10 -1.05
N ILE A 37 -0.88 7.94 -1.56
CA ILE A 37 -0.22 6.91 -0.75
C ILE A 37 1.14 7.40 -0.23
N LEU A 38 1.89 8.18 -1.02
CA LEU A 38 3.15 8.80 -0.59
C LEU A 38 2.93 9.84 0.50
N ASP A 39 1.95 10.73 0.33
CA ASP A 39 1.62 11.78 1.32
C ASP A 39 1.15 11.17 2.66
N HIS A 40 0.36 10.09 2.59
CA HIS A 40 -0.24 9.43 3.75
C HIS A 40 0.41 8.10 4.11
N VAL A 41 1.69 7.88 3.77
CA VAL A 41 2.33 6.55 3.90
C VAL A 41 2.33 6.03 5.35
N SER A 42 2.49 6.94 6.31
CA SER A 42 2.47 6.64 7.75
C SER A 42 1.09 6.20 8.26
N GLU A 43 0.04 6.58 7.55
CA GLU A 43 -1.36 6.32 7.88
C GLU A 43 -1.93 5.13 7.10
N LEU A 44 -1.21 4.60 6.11
CA LEU A 44 -1.66 3.44 5.31
C LEU A 44 -2.04 2.21 6.16
N ALA A 45 -1.46 2.05 7.35
CA ALA A 45 -1.85 0.98 8.27
C ALA A 45 -3.33 1.03 8.67
N VAL A 46 -3.95 2.21 8.66
CA VAL A 46 -5.35 2.41 9.06
C VAL A 46 -6.32 2.47 7.88
N TYR A 47 -5.85 2.65 6.64
CA TYR A 47 -6.71 2.75 5.45
C TYR A 47 -6.87 1.46 4.65
N ASN A 48 -8.09 1.15 4.23
CA ASN A 48 -8.40 0.02 3.35
C ASN A 48 -8.52 0.45 1.88
N SER A 49 -8.62 -0.50 0.94
CA SER A 49 -8.73 -0.19 -0.50
C SER A 49 -9.93 0.70 -0.85
N SER A 50 -11.04 0.56 -0.15
CA SER A 50 -12.25 1.36 -0.39
C SER A 50 -12.09 2.77 0.17
N GLU A 51 -11.48 2.91 1.35
CA GLU A 51 -11.15 4.23 1.93
C GLU A 51 -10.15 4.99 1.06
N LEU A 52 -9.07 4.32 0.64
CA LEU A 52 -8.09 4.92 -0.28
C LEU A 52 -8.74 5.35 -1.59
N ALA A 53 -9.59 4.51 -2.18
CA ALA A 53 -10.34 4.84 -3.37
C ALA A 53 -11.21 6.10 -3.18
N GLY A 54 -11.95 6.17 -2.06
CA GLY A 54 -12.78 7.32 -1.72
C GLY A 54 -11.97 8.61 -1.52
N MET A 55 -10.89 8.55 -0.74
CA MET A 55 -10.06 9.72 -0.43
C MET A 55 -9.26 10.22 -1.64
N SER A 56 -8.75 9.32 -2.47
CA SER A 56 -8.02 9.68 -3.70
C SER A 56 -8.94 9.96 -4.90
N GLY A 57 -10.26 9.80 -4.75
CA GLY A 57 -11.24 10.06 -5.81
C GLY A 57 -11.12 9.11 -7.01
N VAL A 58 -10.64 7.89 -6.80
CA VAL A 58 -10.50 6.85 -7.83
C VAL A 58 -11.36 5.63 -7.51
N SER A 59 -11.51 4.73 -8.47
CA SER A 59 -12.21 3.46 -8.23
C SER A 59 -11.33 2.45 -7.49
N LYS A 60 -11.95 1.57 -6.69
CA LYS A 60 -11.29 0.42 -6.04
C LYS A 60 -10.48 -0.46 -7.02
N ALA A 61 -10.95 -0.56 -8.27
CA ALA A 61 -10.24 -1.26 -9.34
C ALA A 61 -8.90 -0.59 -9.70
N THR A 62 -8.83 0.74 -9.71
CA THR A 62 -7.60 1.51 -9.95
C THR A 62 -6.59 1.26 -8.82
N VAL A 63 -7.06 1.29 -7.58
CA VAL A 63 -6.23 0.97 -6.39
C VAL A 63 -5.67 -0.44 -6.47
N SER A 64 -6.50 -1.43 -6.84
CA SER A 64 -6.07 -2.83 -7.00
C SER A 64 -5.04 -3.00 -8.12
N ARG A 65 -5.21 -2.32 -9.26
CA ARG A 65 -4.24 -2.33 -10.37
C ARG A 65 -2.89 -1.74 -9.94
N LEU A 66 -2.90 -0.62 -9.22
CA LEU A 66 -1.68 -0.03 -8.67
C LEU A 66 -0.96 -1.03 -7.76
N TYR A 67 -1.65 -1.63 -6.78
CA TYR A 67 -0.99 -2.58 -5.88
C TYR A 67 -0.36 -3.77 -6.60
N ARG A 68 -1.05 -4.33 -7.59
CA ARG A 68 -0.49 -5.41 -8.41
C ARG A 68 0.73 -4.96 -9.22
N ARG A 69 0.76 -3.70 -9.68
CA ARG A 69 1.94 -3.11 -10.34
C ARG A 69 3.13 -2.94 -9.39
N LEU A 70 2.85 -2.62 -8.12
CA LEU A 70 3.85 -2.48 -7.06
C LEU A 70 4.32 -3.84 -6.49
N GLY A 71 3.72 -4.94 -6.95
CA GLY A 71 4.06 -6.30 -6.52
C GLY A 71 3.34 -6.77 -5.26
N PHE A 72 2.27 -6.09 -4.85
CA PHE A 72 1.41 -6.52 -3.74
C PHE A 72 0.17 -7.24 -4.30
N ALA A 73 -0.22 -8.35 -3.66
CA ALA A 73 -1.41 -9.08 -4.05
C ALA A 73 -2.69 -8.34 -3.64
N SER A 74 -2.66 -7.59 -2.54
CA SER A 74 -3.82 -6.85 -2.01
C SER A 74 -3.42 -5.77 -1.00
N SER A 75 -4.35 -4.87 -0.70
CA SER A 75 -4.17 -3.86 0.36
C SER A 75 -3.95 -4.45 1.74
N HIS A 76 -4.46 -5.66 2.00
CA HIS A 76 -4.19 -6.37 3.24
C HIS A 76 -2.70 -6.63 3.43
N GLU A 77 -2.01 -7.08 2.37
CA GLU A 77 -0.57 -7.33 2.41
C GLU A 77 0.22 -6.05 2.67
N VAL A 78 -0.20 -4.93 2.07
CA VAL A 78 0.38 -3.60 2.35
C VAL A 78 0.17 -3.20 3.81
N ARG A 79 -1.05 -3.38 4.35
CA ARG A 79 -1.33 -3.07 5.76
C ARG A 79 -0.52 -3.95 6.70
N GLU A 80 -0.42 -5.25 6.44
CA GLU A 80 0.42 -6.14 7.24
C GLU A 80 1.88 -5.70 7.19
N HIS A 81 2.37 -5.25 6.04
CA HIS A 81 3.73 -4.75 5.88
C HIS A 81 3.98 -3.47 6.71
N VAL A 82 3.06 -2.50 6.66
CA VAL A 82 3.16 -1.25 7.43
C VAL A 82 2.95 -1.52 8.93
N LEU A 83 2.02 -2.39 9.29
CA LEU A 83 1.71 -2.75 10.67
C LEU A 83 2.84 -3.54 11.33
N ALA A 84 3.47 -4.48 10.62
CA ALA A 84 4.65 -5.20 11.09
C ALA A 84 5.79 -4.25 11.47
N ARG A 85 5.95 -3.11 10.76
CA ARG A 85 6.91 -2.06 11.16
C ARG A 85 6.49 -1.32 12.42
N ARG A 86 5.21 -0.96 12.54
CA ARG A 86 4.70 -0.24 13.70
C ARG A 86 4.84 -1.08 14.98
N SER A 87 4.55 -2.38 14.87
CA SER A 87 4.71 -3.36 15.95
C SER A 87 6.17 -3.63 16.33
N ALA A 88 7.12 -3.47 15.40
CA ALA A 88 8.55 -3.58 15.69
C ALA A 88 9.08 -2.43 16.56
N GLY A 89 8.33 -1.32 16.71
CA GLY A 89 8.66 -0.20 17.60
C GLY A 89 7.99 -0.25 18.98
N THR A 90 6.86 -0.96 19.15
CA THR A 90 6.18 -1.16 20.44
C THR A 90 5.13 -2.29 20.29
N PRO A 91 5.05 -3.28 21.20
CA PRO A 91 4.01 -4.29 21.15
C PRO A 91 2.70 -3.69 21.67
N LEU A 92 1.84 -3.23 20.76
CA LEU A 92 0.43 -3.02 21.07
C LEU A 92 -0.35 -4.11 20.37
N GLY A 93 -0.71 -5.13 21.16
CA GLY A 93 -1.58 -6.20 20.77
C GLY A 93 -3.00 -5.72 20.46
N ALA A 94 -3.74 -6.61 19.80
CA ALA A 94 -5.16 -6.54 19.48
C ALA A 94 -5.56 -5.51 18.41
N ALA A 95 -5.81 -5.97 17.18
CA ALA A 95 -7.13 -6.49 16.81
C ALA A 95 -7.18 -6.69 15.29
N GLY A 96 -7.10 -7.95 14.87
CA GLY A 96 -7.73 -8.34 13.62
C GLY A 96 -9.23 -8.10 13.75
N ALA A 97 -9.76 -7.20 12.93
CA ALA A 97 -11.19 -7.15 12.66
C ALA A 97 -11.39 -7.78 11.26
N PRO A 98 -12.11 -8.91 11.15
CA PRO A 98 -12.47 -9.48 9.87
C PRO A 98 -13.53 -8.57 9.24
N ALA A 99 -13.19 -7.93 8.12
CA ALA A 99 -14.20 -7.30 7.28
C ALA A 99 -14.97 -8.42 6.56
N ALA A 100 -15.97 -8.94 7.27
CA ALA A 100 -17.08 -9.66 6.71
C ALA A 100 -17.72 -8.81 5.61
N SER A 101 -18.00 -9.44 4.46
CA SER A 101 -19.32 -9.27 3.85
C SER A 101 -20.03 -10.61 4.01
N PRO A 102 -21.15 -10.66 4.75
CA PRO A 102 -22.11 -11.74 4.61
C PRO A 102 -22.86 -11.57 3.27
N GLU A 103 -23.24 -12.71 2.70
CA GLU A 103 -24.22 -13.03 1.64
C GLU A 103 -24.56 -11.96 0.57
#